data_AF-A0A5C5CYY8-F1
#
_entry.id   AF-A0A5C5CYY8-F1
#
_cell.length_a   1.000
_cell.length_b   1.000
_cell.length_c   1.000
_cell.angle_alpha   90.00
_cell.angle_beta   90.00
_cell.angle_gamma   90.00
#
_symmetry.space_group_name_H-M   'P 1'
#
loop_
_entity.id
_entity.type
_entity.pdbx_description
1 polymer ?
#
loop_
_entity_poly.entity_id
_entity_poly.type
_entity_poly.pdbx_seq_one_letter_code
_entity_poly.pdbx_strand_id
1 'polypeptide(L)'
;MPKFKKEIIEPKSYAVNNTTLLAFIGLFFFGLTGLIFMINAAVRLFASVWMYSFEGLSLGSAGMAFFLATVCFVAAALCRKGFLYCLSKLQQYQLPN
;
A
#
# COMPACT_ATOMS: atom_id res chain seq x y z
N MET A 1 -14.22 -36.56 -4.61
CA MET A 1 -14.54 -35.11 -4.65
C MET A 1 -14.07 -34.47 -3.34
N PRO A 2 -13.12 -33.53 -3.36
CA PRO A 2 -12.74 -32.80 -2.15
C PRO A 2 -13.91 -31.89 -1.71
N LYS A 3 -14.32 -32.01 -0.44
CA LYS A 3 -15.32 -31.13 0.18
C LYS A 3 -14.65 -29.80 0.51
N PHE A 4 -14.83 -28.80 -0.34
CA PHE A 4 -14.49 -27.43 0.00
C PHE A 4 -15.38 -27.00 1.18
N LYS A 5 -14.79 -26.78 2.36
CA LYS A 5 -15.46 -26.05 3.44
C LYS A 5 -15.82 -24.68 2.86
N LYS A 6 -17.11 -24.40 2.70
CA LYS A 6 -17.58 -23.03 2.50
C LYS A 6 -17.18 -22.26 3.75
N GLU A 7 -16.10 -21.49 3.68
CA GLU A 7 -15.90 -20.39 4.62
C GLU A 7 -17.13 -19.49 4.45
N ILE A 8 -18.03 -19.58 5.42
CA ILE A 8 -19.12 -18.64 5.55
C ILE A 8 -18.43 -17.34 5.98
N ILE A 9 -18.14 -16.49 5.00
CA ILE A 9 -17.66 -15.14 5.27
C ILE A 9 -18.86 -14.43 5.87
N GLU A 10 -18.95 -14.43 7.21
CA GLU A 10 -19.97 -13.63 7.89
C GLU A 10 -19.76 -12.16 7.50
N PRO A 11 -20.79 -11.48 6.95
CA PRO A 11 -20.66 -10.09 6.59
C PRO A 11 -20.41 -9.29 7.87
N LYS A 12 -19.19 -8.75 8.03
CA LYS A 12 -18.89 -7.84 9.12
C LYS A 12 -19.80 -6.63 8.99
N SER A 13 -20.72 -6.47 9.93
CA SER A 13 -21.62 -5.33 9.97
C SER A 13 -20.92 -4.16 10.65
N TYR A 14 -20.91 -2.99 10.02
CA TYR A 14 -20.32 -1.77 10.58
C TYR A 14 -21.40 -0.72 10.76
N ALA A 15 -21.28 0.08 11.83
CA ALA A 15 -22.18 1.21 12.02
C ALA A 15 -22.02 2.20 10.85
N VAL A 16 -23.11 2.48 10.14
CA VAL A 16 -23.12 3.45 9.02
C VAL A 16 -23.06 4.85 9.60
N ASN A 17 -21.84 5.38 9.72
CA ASN A 17 -21.58 6.76 10.13
C ASN A 17 -20.51 7.40 9.21
N ASN A 18 -20.41 8.72 9.22
CA ASN A 18 -19.45 9.46 8.37
C ASN A 18 -17.99 9.04 8.60
N THR A 19 -17.64 8.70 9.85
CA THR A 19 -16.30 8.20 10.22
C THR A 19 -15.99 6.84 9.62
N THR A 20 -16.93 5.91 9.59
CA THR A 20 -16.81 4.58 8.98
C THR A 20 -16.68 4.70 7.46
N LEU A 21 -17.49 5.57 6.84
CA LEU A 21 -17.42 5.86 5.41
C LEU A 21 -16.05 6.45 5.04
N LEU A 22 -15.57 7.43 5.81
CA LEU A 22 -14.26 8.07 5.59
C LEU A 22 -13.11 7.09 5.81
N ALA A 23 -13.22 6.20 6.80
CA ALA A 23 -12.23 5.14 7.03
C ALA A 23 -12.20 4.12 5.89
N PHE A 24 -13.36 3.75 5.32
CA PHE A 24 -13.44 2.85 4.17
C PHE A 24 -12.84 3.47 2.90
N ILE A 25 -13.19 4.73 2.61
CA ILE A 25 -12.61 5.49 1.49
C ILE A 25 -11.09 5.64 1.68
N GLY A 26 -10.67 5.98 2.90
CA GLY A 26 -9.26 6.08 3.26
C GLY A 26 -8.50 4.78 3.06
N LEU A 27 -9.10 3.63 3.40
CA LEU A 27 -8.54 2.31 3.16
C LEU A 27 -8.25 2.05 1.68
N PHE A 28 -9.22 2.38 0.82
CA PHE A 28 -9.07 2.20 -0.62
C PHE A 28 -8.01 3.17 -1.18
N PHE A 29 -8.06 4.43 -0.76
CA PHE A 29 -7.09 5.45 -1.18
C PHE A 29 -5.66 5.08 -0.75
N PHE A 30 -5.41 4.86 0.54
CA PHE A 30 -4.08 4.52 1.04
C PHE A 30 -3.59 3.17 0.50
N GLY A 31 -4.48 2.20 0.29
CA GLY A 31 -4.15 0.91 -0.31
C GLY A 31 -3.66 1.06 -1.76
N LEU A 32 -4.43 1.72 -2.62
CA LEU A 32 -4.06 1.94 -4.02
C LEU A 32 -2.85 2.85 -4.18
N THR A 33 -2.83 3.97 -3.46
CA THR A 33 -1.71 4.91 -3.51
C THR A 33 -0.42 4.26 -3.01
N GLY A 34 -0.49 3.49 -1.92
CA GLY A 34 0.65 2.73 -1.41
C GLY A 34 1.16 1.70 -2.41
N LEU A 35 0.26 0.99 -3.10
CA LEU A 35 0.62 0.03 -4.17
C LEU A 35 1.34 0.72 -5.34
N ILE A 36 0.81 1.85 -5.80
CA ILE A 36 1.41 2.63 -6.90
C ILE A 36 2.81 3.11 -6.52
N PHE A 37 2.99 3.62 -5.30
CA PHE A 37 4.31 4.04 -4.82
C PHE A 37 5.29 2.87 -4.72
N MET A 38 4.85 1.69 -4.27
CA MET A 38 5.68 0.48 -4.24
C MET A 38 6.14 0.06 -5.64
N ILE A 39 5.23 0.01 -6.61
CA ILE A 39 5.57 -0.35 -8.00
C ILE A 39 6.56 0.67 -8.58
N ASN A 40 6.29 1.97 -8.41
CA ASN A 40 7.19 3.02 -8.87
C ASN A 40 8.57 2.94 -8.21
N ALA A 41 8.63 2.66 -6.91
CA ALA A 41 9.89 2.50 -6.19
C ALA A 41 10.68 1.30 -6.74
N ALA A 42 10.03 0.16 -6.96
CA ALA A 42 10.64 -1.05 -7.50
C ALA A 42 11.20 -0.84 -8.92
N VAL A 43 10.41 -0.21 -9.81
CA VAL A 43 10.85 0.11 -11.18
C VAL A 43 12.05 1.05 -11.18
N ARG A 44 12.02 2.09 -10.34
CA ARG A 44 13.15 3.04 -10.22
C ARG A 44 14.40 2.39 -9.64
N LEU A 45 14.24 1.49 -8.67
CA LEU A 45 15.36 0.70 -8.15
C LEU A 45 15.97 -0.16 -9.24
N PHE A 46 15.15 -0.90 -9.98
CA PHE A 46 15.61 -1.73 -11.08
C PHE A 46 16.34 -0.90 -12.15
N ALA A 47 15.77 0.24 -12.54
CA ALA A 47 16.40 1.17 -13.47
C ALA A 47 17.75 1.69 -12.93
N SER A 48 17.84 2.04 -11.65
CA SER A 48 19.09 2.52 -11.04
C SER A 48 20.20 1.47 -11.07
N VAL A 49 19.85 0.20 -10.79
CA VAL A 49 20.79 -0.93 -10.84
C VAL A 49 21.20 -1.22 -12.28
N TRP A 50 20.26 -1.20 -13.22
CA TRP A 50 20.52 -1.41 -14.64
C TRP A 50 21.44 -0.33 -15.22
N MET A 51 21.15 0.95 -14.97
CA MET A 51 21.96 2.09 -15.43
C MET A 51 23.39 2.02 -14.90
N TYR A 52 23.55 1.65 -13.62
CA TYR A 52 24.86 1.51 -13.00
C TYR A 52 25.65 0.31 -13.53
N SER A 53 24.97 -0.82 -13.79
CA SER A 53 25.63 -2.08 -14.13
C SER A 53 25.94 -2.24 -15.63
N PHE A 54 25.09 -1.71 -16.51
CA PHE A 54 25.15 -2.00 -17.95
C PHE A 54 25.35 -0.77 -18.83
N GLU A 55 24.88 0.41 -18.42
CA GLU A 55 24.93 1.60 -19.28
C GLU A 55 26.12 2.53 -18.97
N GLY A 56 26.91 2.24 -17.92
CA GLY A 56 28.07 3.06 -17.55
C GLY A 56 27.73 4.51 -17.21
N LEU A 57 26.46 4.78 -16.85
CA LEU A 57 25.99 6.12 -16.51
C LEU A 57 26.68 6.66 -15.25
N SER A 58 26.81 7.99 -15.18
CA SER A 58 27.46 8.66 -14.05
C SER A 58 26.86 8.25 -12.70
N LEU A 59 27.70 8.12 -11.68
CA LEU A 59 27.29 7.79 -10.31
C LEU A 59 26.17 8.72 -9.81
N GLY A 60 26.17 9.97 -10.25
CA GLY A 60 25.18 10.99 -9.90
C GLY A 60 23.77 10.66 -10.40
N SER A 61 23.62 10.21 -11.66
CA SER A 61 22.31 9.87 -12.22
C SER A 61 21.71 8.61 -11.59
N ALA A 62 22.53 7.58 -11.37
CA ALA A 62 22.09 6.37 -10.67
C ALA A 62 21.72 6.67 -9.19
N GLY A 63 22.52 7.52 -8.52
CA GLY A 63 22.26 7.98 -7.17
C GLY A 63 20.94 8.75 -7.03
N MET A 64 20.63 9.64 -7.97
CA MET A 64 19.36 10.37 -7.98
C MET A 64 18.15 9.45 -8.19
N ALA A 65 18.26 8.46 -9.07
CA ALA A 65 17.21 7.46 -9.27
C ALA A 65 16.97 6.61 -8.01
N PHE A 66 18.05 6.22 -7.33
CA PHE A 66 18.00 5.48 -6.06
C PHE A 66 17.39 6.32 -4.92
N PHE A 67 17.75 7.60 -4.83
CA PHE A 67 17.16 8.52 -3.84
C PHE A 67 15.65 8.66 -4.07
N LEU A 68 15.20 8.87 -5.31
CA LEU A 68 13.77 8.93 -5.63
C LEU A 68 13.05 7.61 -5.31
N ALA A 69 13.67 6.46 -5.60
CA ALA A 69 13.11 5.16 -5.20
C ALA A 69 12.91 5.09 -3.68
N THR A 70 13.90 5.55 -2.91
CA THR A 70 13.83 5.62 -1.45
C THR A 70 12.68 6.50 -0.97
N VAL A 71 12.50 7.68 -1.56
CA VAL A 71 11.36 8.58 -1.25
C VAL A 71 10.02 7.90 -1.54
N CYS A 72 9.91 7.17 -2.66
CA CYS A 72 8.71 6.40 -2.97
C CYS A 72 8.45 5.28 -1.95
N PHE A 73 9.48 4.57 -1.47
CA PHE A 73 9.31 3.58 -0.39
C PHE A 73 8.86 4.22 0.92
N VAL A 74 9.41 5.37 1.29
CA VAL A 74 8.98 6.10 2.49
C VAL A 74 7.52 6.53 2.37
N ALA A 75 7.12 7.06 1.21
CA ALA A 75 5.73 7.41 0.93
C ALA A 75 4.79 6.19 1.00
N ALA A 76 5.21 5.05 0.45
CA ALA A 76 4.47 3.79 0.57
C ALA A 76 4.33 3.32 2.02
N ALA A 77 5.40 3.45 2.82
CA ALA A 77 5.37 3.11 4.25
C ALA A 77 4.42 4.01 5.04
N LEU A 78 4.35 5.31 4.71
CA LEU A 78 3.38 6.24 5.29
C LEU A 78 1.95 5.86 4.88
N CYS A 79 1.72 5.50 3.61
CA CYS A 79 0.42 5.01 3.15
C CYS A 79 0.01 3.74 3.91
N ARG A 80 0.94 2.81 4.17
CA ARG A 80 0.67 1.62 4.99
C ARG A 80 0.26 1.97 6.42
N LYS A 81 0.90 2.97 7.04
CA LYS A 81 0.50 3.46 8.36
C LYS A 81 -0.90 4.06 8.33
N GLY A 82 -1.22 4.89 7.32
CA GLY A 82 -2.56 5.45 7.11
C GLY A 82 -3.63 4.36 6.91
N PHE A 83 -3.31 3.35 6.10
CA PHE A 83 -4.16 2.18 5.88
C PHE A 83 -4.45 1.42 7.18
N LEU A 84 -3.42 1.13 7.98
CA LEU A 84 -3.58 0.46 9.27
C LEU A 84 -4.43 1.30 10.23
N TYR A 85 -4.24 2.62 10.26
CA TYR A 85 -5.06 3.51 11.06
C TYR A 85 -6.55 3.48 10.64
N CYS A 86 -6.83 3.55 9.34
CA CYS A 86 -8.19 3.43 8.80
C CYS A 86 -8.80 2.05 9.13
N LEU A 87 -8.02 0.98 9.03
CA LEU A 87 -8.46 -0.37 9.39
C LEU A 87 -8.80 -0.49 10.88
N SER A 88 -7.93 0.02 11.75
CA SER A 88 -8.19 0.06 13.20
C SER A 88 -9.42 0.88 13.53
N LYS A 89 -9.64 2.00 12.83
CA LYS A 89 -10.87 2.79 12.98
C LYS A 89 -12.11 2.03 12.55
N LEU A 90 -12.09 1.34 11.41
CA LEU A 90 -13.23 0.50 11.01
C LEU A 90 -13.53 -0.61 12.02
N GLN A 91 -12.50 -1.26 12.56
CA GLN A 91 -12.65 -2.31 13.57
C GLN A 91 -13.29 -1.78 14.87
N GLN A 92 -13.02 -0.52 15.25
CA GLN A 92 -13.66 0.12 16.41
C GLN A 92 -15.17 0.35 16.23
N TYR A 93 -15.64 0.53 15.00
CA TYR A 93 -17.06 0.73 14.67
C TYR A 93 -17.73 -0.55 14.15
N GLN A 94 -17.08 -1.70 14.30
CA GLN A 94 -17.67 -2.99 13.97
C GLN A 94 -18.77 -3.30 14.99
N LEU A 95 -19.98 -3.59 14.50
CA LEU A 95 -21.10 -3.96 15.35
C LEU A 95 -20.87 -5.39 15.87
N PRO A 96 -21.20 -5.68 17.14
CA PRO A 96 -21.27 -7.07 17.60
C PRO A 96 -22.33 -7.80 16.76
N ASN A 97 -21.96 -8.94 16.19
CA ASN A 97 -22.89 -9.85 15.48
C ASN A 97 -23.97 -10.37 16.44
#